data_AF-A0A7S1A3D4-F1
#
_entry.id   AF-A0A7S1A3D4-F1
#
_cell.length_a   1.000
_cell.length_b   1.000
_cell.length_c   1.000
_cell.angle_alpha   90.00
_cell.angle_beta   90.00
_cell.angle_gamma   90.00
#
_symmetry.space_group_name_H-M   'P 1'
#
loop_
_entity.id
_entity.type
_entity.pdbx_description
1 polymer ?
#
loop_
_entity_poly.entity_id
_entity_poly.type
_entity_poly.pdbx_seq_one_letter_code
_entity_poly.pdbx_strand_id
1 'polypeptide(L)'
;FFCCAEQCYCEGTQSSAGMTYSFEDVQTLVLRFEKCAERVVVNRNAPVKFNAAQRDLLAAAEKIRDVCIEALRGDRDLLQEVFGGSCELIGRLSVVFDEMQAQNLEFKDQRWDGCKNQMGSVKQILLDLGSFKPFVITSGIPESVEYPGVRERFSPGERVTLAPEVVG
;
A
#
# COMPACT_ATOMS: atom_id res chain seq x y z
N PHE A 1 -22.31 25.36 -51.62
CA PHE A 1 -21.15 24.58 -51.15
C PHE A 1 -21.50 23.97 -49.80
N PHE A 2 -21.56 22.64 -49.77
CA PHE A 2 -21.51 21.72 -48.62
C PHE A 2 -22.54 21.78 -47.47
N CYS A 3 -23.25 20.65 -47.37
CA CYS A 3 -23.98 20.07 -46.24
C CYS A 3 -23.01 19.40 -45.23
N CYS A 4 -23.59 18.87 -44.13
CA CYS A 4 -23.06 17.97 -43.08
C CYS A 4 -22.57 18.66 -41.78
N ALA A 5 -23.28 18.51 -40.65
CA ALA A 5 -23.29 17.32 -39.74
C ALA A 5 -21.98 17.30 -38.92
N GLU A 6 -21.89 17.16 -37.59
CA GLU A 6 -22.62 16.47 -36.52
C GLU A 6 -22.27 17.21 -35.20
N GLN A 7 -23.21 17.55 -34.32
CA GLN A 7 -23.61 16.74 -33.15
C GLN A 7 -22.50 16.38 -32.14
N CYS A 8 -22.75 16.86 -30.90
CA CYS A 8 -22.54 16.19 -29.61
C CYS A 8 -21.09 15.93 -29.14
N TYR A 9 -20.67 16.11 -27.88
CA TYR A 9 -21.37 15.99 -26.60
C TYR A 9 -20.74 16.99 -25.59
N CYS A 10 -21.57 17.79 -24.92
CA CYS A 10 -21.31 18.12 -23.53
C CYS A 10 -21.65 16.87 -22.72
N GLU A 11 -20.75 16.33 -21.91
CA GLU A 11 -21.07 15.65 -20.64
C GLU A 11 -19.79 15.14 -19.98
N GLY A 12 -19.66 15.44 -18.69
CA GLY A 12 -18.48 15.11 -17.90
C GLY A 12 -18.37 15.84 -16.56
N THR A 13 -19.34 16.67 -16.17
CA THR A 13 -19.61 16.89 -14.75
C THR A 13 -20.31 15.66 -14.19
N GLN A 14 -19.55 14.77 -13.57
CA GLN A 14 -20.07 13.93 -12.50
C GLN A 14 -19.66 14.58 -11.18
N SER A 15 -20.52 15.47 -10.70
CA SER A 15 -20.63 15.75 -9.27
C SER A 15 -21.82 14.95 -8.77
N SER A 16 -21.56 13.83 -8.10
CA SER A 16 -22.54 13.10 -7.30
C SER A 16 -22.02 13.01 -5.87
N ALA A 17 -22.81 13.54 -4.95
CA ALA A 17 -22.55 13.53 -3.51
C ALA A 17 -22.34 12.09 -3.00
N GLY A 18 -21.13 11.82 -2.47
CA GLY A 18 -20.80 10.52 -1.88
C GLY A 18 -19.31 10.20 -1.70
N MET A 19 -18.38 11.16 -1.79
CA MET A 19 -16.97 10.89 -1.48
C MET A 19 -16.81 10.72 0.04
N THR A 20 -16.60 9.49 0.53
CA THR A 20 -16.33 9.25 1.96
C THR A 20 -14.85 8.95 2.27
N TYR A 21 -14.01 8.67 1.27
CA TYR A 21 -12.58 8.44 1.45
C TYR A 21 -11.78 8.87 0.20
N SER A 22 -10.74 9.69 0.41
CA SER A 22 -9.78 10.06 -0.65
C SER A 22 -8.60 9.08 -0.68
N PHE A 23 -7.93 8.96 -1.83
CA PHE A 23 -6.69 8.18 -1.96
C PHE A 23 -5.64 8.59 -0.92
N GLU A 24 -5.50 9.89 -0.65
CA GLU A 24 -4.57 10.43 0.36
C GLU A 24 -4.92 9.98 1.79
N ASP A 25 -6.21 9.87 2.10
CA ASP A 25 -6.69 9.42 3.40
C ASP A 25 -6.37 7.94 3.60
N VAL A 26 -6.61 7.11 2.57
CA VAL A 26 -6.29 5.68 2.61
C VAL A 26 -4.78 5.47 2.74
N GLN A 27 -3.98 6.22 1.99
CA GLN A 27 -2.52 6.20 2.14
C GLN A 27 -2.07 6.54 3.55
N THR A 28 -2.65 7.58 4.15
CA THR A 28 -2.34 8.00 5.53
C THR A 28 -2.68 6.90 6.53
N LEU A 29 -3.80 6.19 6.33
CA LEU A 29 -4.19 5.04 7.16
C LEU A 29 -3.23 3.86 7.00
N VAL A 30 -2.81 3.54 5.78
CA VAL A 30 -1.83 2.47 5.50
C VAL A 30 -0.48 2.81 6.15
N LEU A 31 0.01 4.04 6.00
CA LEU A 31 1.25 4.50 6.64
C LEU A 31 1.17 4.42 8.16
N ARG A 32 0.02 4.75 8.74
CA ARG A 32 -0.20 4.62 10.19
C ARG A 32 -0.17 3.15 10.62
N PHE A 33 -0.78 2.27 9.83
CA PHE A 33 -0.80 0.84 10.09
C PHE A 33 0.61 0.24 10.08
N GLU A 34 1.44 0.59 9.10
CA GLU A 34 2.85 0.18 9.02
C GLU A 34 3.65 0.66 10.24
N LYS A 35 3.53 1.95 10.61
CA LYS A 35 4.20 2.50 11.80
C LYS A 35 3.74 1.78 13.09
N CYS A 36 2.47 1.42 13.19
CA CYS A 36 1.96 0.65 14.32
C CYS A 36 2.55 -0.76 14.33
N ALA A 37 2.68 -1.42 13.18
CA ALA A 37 3.28 -2.74 13.07
C ALA A 37 4.76 -2.74 13.48
N GLU A 38 5.53 -1.76 12.99
CA GLU A 38 6.93 -1.55 13.39
C GLU A 38 7.05 -1.37 14.92
N ARG A 39 6.17 -0.56 15.52
CA ARG A 39 6.14 -0.37 16.98
C ARG A 39 5.86 -1.67 17.75
N VAL A 40 5.05 -2.57 17.21
CA VAL A 40 4.79 -3.87 17.84
C VAL A 40 6.06 -4.72 17.84
N VAL A 41 6.77 -4.76 16.70
CA VAL A 41 8.03 -5.51 16.57
C VAL A 41 9.11 -4.95 17.51
N VAL A 42 9.30 -3.63 17.52
CA VAL A 42 10.31 -2.96 18.36
C VAL A 42 10.04 -3.17 19.85
N ASN A 43 8.77 -3.13 20.28
CA ASN A 43 8.42 -3.21 21.70
C ASN A 43 8.15 -4.64 22.20
N ARG A 44 8.50 -5.68 21.45
CA ARG A 44 8.24 -7.09 21.79
C ARG A 44 8.69 -7.49 23.20
N ASN A 45 9.79 -6.92 23.68
CA ASN A 45 10.38 -7.25 24.98
C ASN A 45 9.82 -6.43 26.16
N ALA A 46 8.94 -5.46 25.90
CA ALA A 46 8.39 -4.57 26.93
C ALA A 46 6.86 -4.77 27.03
N PRO A 47 6.35 -5.63 27.93
CA PRO A 47 4.98 -6.13 27.89
C PRO A 47 3.91 -5.03 27.92
N VAL A 48 4.10 -3.98 28.72
CA VAL A 48 3.15 -2.85 28.78
C VAL A 48 3.12 -2.08 27.46
N LYS A 49 4.30 -1.79 26.88
CA LYS A 49 4.41 -1.07 25.61
C LYS A 49 3.97 -1.92 24.42
N PHE A 50 4.24 -3.22 24.48
CA PHE A 50 3.79 -4.22 23.50
C PHE A 50 2.26 -4.24 23.45
N ASN A 51 1.59 -4.40 24.60
CA ASN A 51 0.13 -4.41 24.66
C ASN A 51 -0.49 -3.10 24.15
N ALA A 52 0.13 -1.95 24.44
CA ALA A 52 -0.31 -0.66 23.91
C ALA A 52 -0.13 -0.59 22.38
N ALA A 53 1.03 -0.97 21.86
CA ALA A 53 1.31 -1.00 20.43
C ALA A 53 0.38 -1.97 19.67
N GLN A 54 0.07 -3.12 20.26
CA GLN A 54 -0.87 -4.09 19.70
C GLN A 54 -2.28 -3.51 19.59
N ARG A 55 -2.75 -2.80 20.63
CA ARG A 55 -4.05 -2.12 20.57
C ARG A 55 -4.08 -1.03 19.50
N ASP A 56 -3.00 -0.25 19.38
CA ASP A 56 -2.86 0.77 18.35
C ASP A 56 -2.92 0.15 16.94
N LEU A 57 -2.24 -0.99 16.74
CA LEU A 57 -2.26 -1.74 15.48
C LEU A 57 -3.67 -2.26 15.15
N LEU A 58 -4.35 -2.88 16.11
CA LEU A 58 -5.72 -3.38 15.92
C LEU A 58 -6.71 -2.25 15.65
N ALA A 59 -6.54 -1.08 16.27
CA ALA A 59 -7.35 0.09 15.99
C ALA A 59 -7.11 0.65 14.57
N ALA A 60 -5.88 0.58 14.07
CA ALA A 60 -5.57 0.93 12.69
C ALA A 60 -6.17 -0.08 11.70
N ALA A 61 -6.08 -1.39 12.00
CA ALA A 61 -6.68 -2.45 11.20
C ALA A 61 -8.21 -2.30 11.09
N GLU A 62 -8.87 -1.94 12.20
CA GLU A 62 -10.31 -1.67 12.21
C GLU A 62 -10.69 -0.54 11.26
N LYS A 63 -9.95 0.57 11.25
CA LYS A 63 -10.21 1.68 10.32
C LYS A 63 -10.02 1.28 8.86
N ILE A 64 -8.98 0.51 8.56
CA ILE A 64 -8.74 0.00 7.20
C ILE A 64 -9.88 -0.92 6.77
N ARG A 65 -10.30 -1.84 7.65
CA ARG A 65 -11.46 -2.71 7.42
C ARG A 65 -12.70 -1.89 7.09
N ASP A 66 -12.99 -0.86 7.87
CA ASP A 66 -14.18 -0.04 7.69
C ASP A 66 -14.14 0.71 6.35
N VAL A 67 -13.00 1.26 5.97
CA VAL A 67 -12.79 1.84 4.63
C VAL A 67 -12.97 0.80 3.52
N CYS A 68 -12.46 -0.42 3.68
CA CYS A 68 -12.69 -1.49 2.70
C CYS A 68 -14.18 -1.85 2.59
N ILE A 69 -14.92 -1.90 3.70
CA ILE A 69 -16.37 -2.17 3.69
C ILE A 69 -17.12 -1.05 2.97
N GLU A 70 -16.79 0.20 3.26
CA GLU A 70 -17.35 1.36 2.56
C GLU A 70 -17.04 1.30 1.06
N ALA A 71 -15.82 0.93 0.70
CA ALA A 71 -15.41 0.79 -0.69
C ALA A 71 -16.13 -0.33 -1.43
N LEU A 72 -16.44 -1.43 -0.73
CA LEU A 72 -17.21 -2.55 -1.28
C LEU A 72 -18.71 -2.24 -1.43
N ARG A 73 -19.23 -1.30 -0.63
CA ARG A 73 -20.63 -0.85 -0.70
C ARG A 73 -20.85 0.25 -1.72
N GLY A 74 -19.82 1.06 -1.98
CA GLY A 74 -19.86 2.18 -2.91
C GLY A 74 -19.71 1.77 -4.37
N ASP A 75 -19.40 2.76 -5.20
CA ASP A 75 -19.25 2.58 -6.64
C ASP A 75 -17.95 1.84 -7.01
N ARG A 76 -18.07 0.89 -7.94
CA ARG A 76 -16.94 0.08 -8.42
C ARG A 76 -15.88 0.91 -9.14
N ASP A 77 -16.29 2.03 -9.74
CA ASP A 77 -15.38 2.95 -10.45
C ASP A 77 -14.48 3.68 -9.45
N LEU A 78 -15.03 4.15 -8.33
CA LEU A 78 -14.25 4.79 -7.25
C LEU A 78 -13.28 3.79 -6.60
N LEU A 79 -13.73 2.54 -6.39
CA LEU A 79 -12.86 1.46 -5.92
C LEU A 79 -11.66 1.26 -6.87
N GLN A 80 -11.90 1.25 -8.18
CA GLN A 80 -10.86 1.09 -9.18
C GLN A 80 -9.92 2.29 -9.24
N GLU A 81 -10.43 3.51 -9.08
CA GLU A 81 -9.62 4.73 -9.01
C GLU A 81 -8.68 4.71 -7.79
N VAL A 82 -9.20 4.37 -6.61
CA VAL A 82 -8.43 4.42 -5.35
C VAL A 82 -7.52 3.20 -5.17
N PHE A 83 -7.99 1.98 -5.49
CA PHE A 83 -7.25 0.73 -5.24
C PHE A 83 -6.73 0.03 -6.50
N GLY A 84 -7.30 0.33 -7.68
CA GLY A 84 -7.04 -0.40 -8.92
C GLY A 84 -5.77 0.03 -9.66
N GLY A 85 -5.29 1.27 -9.52
CA GLY A 85 -4.15 1.77 -10.30
C GLY A 85 -2.87 0.93 -10.19
N SER A 86 -2.16 1.03 -9.07
CA SER A 86 -0.92 0.29 -8.82
C SER A 86 -1.11 -0.94 -7.91
N CYS A 87 -2.31 -1.11 -7.32
CA CYS A 87 -2.61 -2.07 -6.25
C CYS A 87 -1.59 -2.06 -5.08
N GLU A 88 -0.77 -1.02 -4.98
CA GLU A 88 0.30 -0.88 -3.97
C GLU A 88 -0.25 -0.88 -2.56
N LEU A 89 -1.43 -0.27 -2.34
CA LEU A 89 -2.06 -0.20 -1.03
C LEU A 89 -2.36 -1.60 -0.48
N ILE A 90 -2.97 -2.46 -1.31
CA ILE A 90 -3.30 -3.84 -0.94
C ILE A 90 -2.03 -4.67 -0.78
N GLY A 91 -1.03 -4.44 -1.63
CA GLY A 91 0.28 -5.08 -1.54
C GLY A 91 0.98 -4.77 -0.21
N ARG A 92 1.09 -3.49 0.14
CA ARG A 92 1.71 -3.02 1.39
C ARG A 92 1.02 -3.59 2.62
N LEU A 93 -0.31 -3.59 2.64
CA LEU A 93 -1.07 -4.21 3.73
C LEU A 93 -0.77 -5.70 3.84
N SER A 94 -0.76 -6.42 2.72
CA SER A 94 -0.45 -7.86 2.68
C SER A 94 0.94 -8.16 3.26
N VAL A 95 1.95 -7.36 2.90
CA VAL A 95 3.32 -7.48 3.44
C VAL A 95 3.33 -7.39 4.96
N VAL A 96 2.59 -6.44 5.54
CA VAL A 96 2.52 -6.30 7.02
C VAL A 96 1.86 -7.52 7.66
N PHE A 97 0.79 -8.07 7.06
CA PHE A 97 0.17 -9.30 7.58
C PHE A 97 1.16 -10.48 7.54
N ASP A 98 1.89 -10.63 6.45
CA ASP A 98 2.89 -11.69 6.27
C ASP A 98 4.05 -11.53 7.25
N GLU A 99 4.52 -10.30 7.49
CA GLU A 99 5.56 -9.98 8.47
C GLU A 99 5.12 -10.32 9.90
N MET A 100 3.92 -9.93 10.31
CA MET A 100 3.39 -10.27 11.64
C MET A 100 3.27 -11.78 11.83
N GLN A 101 2.85 -12.51 10.79
CA GLN A 101 2.79 -13.96 10.80
C GLN A 101 4.20 -14.58 10.93
N ALA A 102 5.19 -14.07 10.19
CA ALA A 102 6.59 -14.52 10.27
C ALA A 102 7.18 -14.30 11.68
N GLN A 103 6.76 -13.27 12.39
CA GLN A 103 7.18 -12.99 13.77
C GLN A 103 6.48 -13.86 14.83
N ASN A 104 5.58 -14.76 14.43
CA ASN A 104 4.69 -15.55 15.29
C ASN A 104 3.80 -14.67 16.20
N LEU A 105 3.38 -13.50 15.70
CA LEU A 105 2.45 -12.62 16.40
C LEU A 105 1.03 -12.96 15.95
N GLU A 106 0.38 -13.89 16.67
CA GLU A 106 -1.00 -14.28 16.38
C GLU A 106 -1.98 -13.39 17.16
N PHE A 107 -2.81 -12.63 16.43
CA PHE A 107 -3.87 -11.82 17.00
C PHE A 107 -5.20 -12.58 16.89
N LYS A 108 -5.67 -13.15 18.00
CA LYS A 108 -7.01 -13.77 18.08
C LYS A 108 -8.10 -12.71 18.23
N ASP A 109 -8.16 -11.77 17.30
CA ASP A 109 -9.09 -10.64 17.32
C ASP A 109 -9.88 -10.60 16.02
N GLN A 110 -11.21 -10.51 16.14
CA GLN A 110 -12.14 -10.42 15.01
C GLN A 110 -11.83 -9.21 14.10
N ARG A 111 -11.25 -8.14 14.64
CA ARG A 111 -10.84 -6.94 13.88
C ARG A 111 -9.73 -7.28 12.89
N TRP A 112 -8.78 -8.12 13.30
CA TRP A 112 -7.65 -8.53 12.48
C TRP A 112 -8.11 -9.44 11.33
N ASP A 113 -8.86 -10.49 11.66
CA ASP A 113 -9.42 -11.41 10.66
C ASP A 113 -10.41 -10.71 9.74
N GLY A 114 -11.23 -9.81 10.28
CA GLY A 114 -12.14 -8.98 9.52
C GLY A 114 -11.42 -8.12 8.50
N CYS A 115 -10.33 -7.45 8.88
CA CYS A 115 -9.52 -6.66 7.95
C CYS A 115 -8.95 -7.53 6.82
N LYS A 116 -8.38 -8.69 7.16
CA LYS A 116 -7.82 -9.62 6.17
C LYS A 116 -8.88 -10.11 5.18
N ASN A 117 -10.07 -10.46 5.67
CA ASN A 117 -11.18 -10.92 4.84
C ASN A 117 -11.69 -9.82 3.90
N GLN A 118 -11.88 -8.59 4.40
CA GLN A 118 -12.36 -7.49 3.55
C GLN A 118 -11.34 -7.10 2.49
N MET A 119 -10.04 -7.10 2.83
CA MET A 119 -8.97 -6.91 1.86
C MET A 119 -8.98 -8.01 0.78
N GLY A 120 -9.25 -9.26 1.17
CA GLY A 120 -9.46 -10.37 0.24
C GLY A 120 -10.63 -10.14 -0.71
N SER A 121 -11.77 -9.67 -0.22
CA SER A 121 -12.95 -9.32 -1.03
C SER A 121 -12.65 -8.20 -2.02
N VAL A 122 -11.98 -7.13 -1.60
CA VAL A 122 -11.55 -6.03 -2.50
C VAL A 122 -10.63 -6.57 -3.59
N LYS A 123 -9.65 -7.41 -3.22
CA LYS A 123 -8.75 -8.05 -4.19
C LYS A 123 -9.49 -8.89 -5.23
N GLN A 124 -10.49 -9.67 -4.82
CA GLN A 124 -11.31 -10.48 -5.74
C GLN A 124 -12.07 -9.59 -6.72
N ILE A 125 -12.70 -8.51 -6.24
CA ILE A 125 -13.42 -7.60 -7.14
C ILE A 125 -12.48 -6.91 -8.13
N LEU A 126 -11.27 -6.52 -7.72
CA LEU A 126 -10.29 -5.94 -8.63
C LEU A 126 -9.79 -6.96 -9.67
N LEU A 127 -9.69 -8.24 -9.28
CA LEU A 127 -9.38 -9.33 -10.21
C LEU A 127 -10.52 -9.53 -11.22
N ASP A 128 -11.77 -9.54 -10.76
CA ASP A 128 -12.95 -9.68 -11.62
C ASP A 128 -13.09 -8.52 -12.62
N LEU A 129 -12.67 -7.31 -12.22
CA LEU A 129 -12.62 -6.12 -13.07
C LEU A 129 -11.42 -6.12 -14.03
N GLY A 130 -10.50 -7.09 -13.94
CA GLY A 130 -9.30 -7.18 -14.77
C GLY A 130 -8.28 -6.05 -14.55
N SER A 131 -8.45 -5.25 -13.51
CA SER A 131 -7.59 -4.10 -13.18
C SER A 131 -6.54 -4.42 -12.13
N PHE A 132 -6.58 -5.62 -11.56
CA PHE A 132 -5.61 -6.03 -10.55
C PHE A 132 -4.23 -6.30 -11.17
N LYS A 133 -3.26 -5.45 -10.82
CA LYS A 133 -1.85 -5.68 -11.10
C LYS A 133 -1.18 -6.21 -9.82
N PRO A 134 -0.55 -7.41 -9.82
CA PRO A 134 0.13 -7.89 -8.63
C PRO A 134 1.25 -6.92 -8.26
N PHE A 135 1.25 -6.46 -7.02
CA PHE A 135 2.35 -5.67 -6.46
C PHE A 135 3.54 -6.61 -6.22
N VAL A 136 4.54 -6.50 -7.08
CA VAL A 136 5.75 -7.32 -7.06
C VAL A 136 6.93 -6.38 -6.82
N ILE A 137 7.58 -6.47 -5.65
CA ILE A 137 8.80 -5.70 -5.32
C ILE A 137 10.02 -6.22 -6.13
N THR A 138 9.85 -7.29 -6.89
CA THR A 138 10.93 -8.06 -7.52
C THR A 138 11.53 -7.44 -8.80
N SER A 139 11.05 -6.29 -9.29
CA SER A 139 11.71 -5.64 -10.44
C SER A 139 12.96 -4.87 -10.01
N GLY A 140 14.04 -5.60 -9.75
CA GLY A 140 15.41 -5.07 -9.71
C GLY A 140 16.01 -4.82 -8.33
N ILE A 141 15.88 -5.74 -7.37
CA ILE A 141 16.82 -5.78 -6.24
C ILE A 141 18.13 -6.35 -6.80
N PRO A 142 19.21 -5.55 -6.97
CA PRO A 142 20.49 -6.14 -7.32
C PRO A 142 20.95 -7.10 -6.26
N GLU A 143 21.45 -8.26 -6.69
CA GLU A 143 22.10 -9.22 -5.80
C GLU A 143 23.35 -8.59 -5.17
N SER A 144 24.05 -7.72 -5.92
CA SER A 144 25.13 -6.90 -5.38
C SER A 144 25.27 -5.57 -6.15
N VAL A 145 25.69 -4.53 -5.43
CA VAL A 145 26.09 -3.25 -6.00
C VAL A 145 27.57 -3.07 -5.73
N GLU A 146 28.38 -3.19 -6.77
CA GLU A 146 29.81 -2.97 -6.69
C GLU A 146 30.16 -1.55 -7.16
N TYR A 147 31.14 -0.92 -6.52
CA TYR A 147 31.68 0.36 -6.94
C TYR A 147 33.13 0.16 -7.37
N PRO A 148 33.36 -0.28 -8.62
CA PRO A 148 34.72 -0.49 -9.10
C PRO A 148 35.51 0.83 -9.01
N GLY A 149 36.67 0.77 -8.35
CA GLY A 149 37.54 1.94 -8.17
C GLY A 149 37.38 2.68 -6.84
N VAL A 150 36.59 2.19 -5.89
CA VAL A 150 36.68 2.65 -4.49
C VAL A 150 38.06 2.33 -3.94
N ARG A 151 38.77 3.37 -3.50
CA ARG A 151 40.06 3.25 -2.81
C ARG A 151 39.86 3.45 -1.32
N GLU A 152 40.72 2.86 -0.49
CA GLU A 152 40.65 2.98 0.98
C GLU A 152 40.82 4.42 1.49
N ARG A 153 41.43 5.30 0.69
CA ARG A 153 41.71 6.68 1.07
C ARG A 153 41.61 7.62 -0.13
N PHE A 154 40.91 8.73 0.08
CA PHE A 154 40.87 9.89 -0.80
C PHE A 154 41.60 11.06 -0.15
N SER A 155 42.18 11.93 -0.95
CA SER A 155 42.83 13.13 -0.44
C SER A 155 41.78 14.17 -0.01
N PRO A 156 42.02 14.93 1.08
CA PRO A 156 41.12 16.02 1.47
C PRO A 156 40.92 17.02 0.32
N GLY A 157 39.68 17.25 -0.10
CA GLY A 157 39.32 18.15 -1.21
C GLY A 157 39.28 17.50 -2.60
N GLU A 158 39.57 16.20 -2.70
CA GLU A 158 39.47 15.44 -3.95
C GLU A 158 38.00 15.22 -4.33
N ARG A 159 37.65 15.53 -5.59
CA ARG A 159 36.34 15.23 -6.15
C ARG A 159 36.36 13.83 -6.76
N VAL A 160 35.50 12.96 -6.23
CA VAL A 160 35.40 11.56 -6.66
C VAL A 160 34.04 11.34 -7.33
N THR A 161 34.03 10.69 -8.48
CA THR A 161 32.81 10.25 -9.17
C THR A 161 32.90 8.74 -9.35
N LEU A 162 32.02 8.00 -8.68
CA LEU A 162 31.92 6.55 -8.78
C LEU A 162 30.58 6.21 -9.43
N ALA A 163 30.62 5.34 -10.43
CA ALA A 163 29.42 4.76 -11.01
C ALA A 163 29.22 3.36 -10.38
N PRO A 164 28.03 3.05 -9.84
CA PRO A 164 27.73 1.70 -9.39
C PRO A 164 27.61 0.75 -10.58
N GLU A 165 28.22 -0.42 -10.48
CA GLU A 165 27.92 -1.57 -11.32
C GLU A 165 26.94 -2.47 -10.56
N VAL A 166 25.80 -2.72 -11.20
CA VAL A 166 24.65 -3.41 -10.63
C VAL A 166 24.68 -4.83 -11.17
N VAL A 167 24.99 -5.82 -10.32
CA VAL A 167 24.89 -7.24 -10.67
C VAL A 167 23.47 -7.68 -10.28
N GLY A 168 22.70 -8.07 -11.28
CA GLY A 168 21.29 -8.47 -11.16
C GLY A 168 21.12 -9.97 -10.98
#